data_AF-A0A315EMD3-F1
#
_entry.id   AF-A0A315EMD3-F1
#
_cell.length_a   1.000
_cell.length_b   1.000
_cell.length_c   1.000
_cell.angle_alpha   90.00
_cell.angle_beta   90.00
_cell.angle_gamma   90.00
#
_symmetry.space_group_name_H-M   'P 1'
#
loop_
_entity.id
_entity.type
_entity.pdbx_description
1 polymer ?
#
loop_
_entity_poly.entity_id
_entity_poly.type
_entity_poly.pdbx_seq_one_letter_code
_entity_poly.pdbx_strand_id
1 'polypeptide(L)' 'MLTRVCLETGARWSEAEQLRTSQVRNQSIQYSLGKSGKNRTVPIRKTLEEQLTRHYASAGNGERYFDDSSIMCGIPPNL' A
#
# COMPACT_ATOMS: atom_id res chain seq x y z
N MET A 1 -9.05 1.14 0.64
CA MET A 1 -8.11 0.04 0.36
C MET A 1 -7.00 -0.05 1.41
N LEU A 2 -6.39 1.09 1.79
CA LEU A 2 -5.42 1.18 2.89
C LEU A 2 -5.86 0.54 4.22
N THR A 3 -7.06 0.85 4.69
CA THR A 3 -7.65 0.31 5.94
C THR A 3 -7.68 -1.21 5.98
N ARG A 4 -7.98 -1.85 4.85
CA ARG A 4 -8.04 -3.30 4.74
C ARG A 4 -6.67 -3.93 4.89
N VAL A 5 -5.64 -3.34 4.29
CA VAL A 5 -4.26 -3.78 4.48
C VAL A 5 -3.89 -3.69 5.96
N CYS A 6 -4.18 -2.57 6.63
CA CYS A 6 -3.92 -2.42 8.05
C CYS A 6 -4.64 -3.47 8.90
N LEU A 7 -5.89 -3.80 8.59
CA LEU A 7 -6.68 -4.81 9.31
C LEU A 7 -6.19 -6.25 9.07
N GLU A 8 -5.82 -6.59 7.84
CA GLU A 8 -5.37 -7.96 7.52
C GLU A 8 -3.92 -8.21 7.93
N THR A 9 -3.07 -7.19 7.96
CA THR A 9 -1.63 -7.36 8.22
C THR A 9 -1.13 -6.74 9.51
N GLY A 10 -1.97 -5.98 10.24
CA GLY A 10 -1.56 -5.27 11.45
C GLY A 10 -0.48 -4.19 11.21
N ALA A 11 -0.44 -3.63 9.99
CA ALA A 11 0.48 -2.55 9.66
C ALA A 11 0.03 -1.23 10.27
N ARG A 12 0.98 -0.35 10.61
CA ARG A 12 0.64 1.03 10.94
C ARG A 12 0.16 1.74 9.68
N TRP A 13 -0.74 2.70 9.86
CA TRP A 13 -1.25 3.54 8.78
C TRP A 13 -0.12 4.11 7.91
N SER A 14 0.89 4.72 8.53
CA SER A 14 2.05 5.30 7.85
C SER A 14 2.99 4.30 7.15
N GLU A 15 3.02 3.04 7.60
CA GLU A 15 3.74 1.95 6.92
C GLU A 15 2.93 1.51 5.68
N ALA A 16 1.61 1.42 5.80
CA ALA A 16 0.73 1.04 4.71
C ALA A 16 0.65 2.11 3.61
N GLU A 17 0.65 3.41 3.95
CA GLU A 17 0.66 4.50 2.97
C GLU A 17 1.93 4.50 2.12
N GLN A 18 3.07 4.17 2.72
CA GLN A 18 4.35 4.14 2.03
C GLN A 18 4.64 2.78 1.38
N LEU A 19 3.64 1.88 1.33
CA LEU A 19 3.81 0.53 0.80
C LEU A 19 4.15 0.56 -0.69
N ARG A 20 5.34 0.06 -1.02
CA ARG A 20 5.83 -0.05 -2.40
C ARG A 20 5.42 -1.36 -3.06
N THR A 21 5.32 -1.33 -4.38
CA THR A 21 5.08 -2.54 -5.20
C THR A 21 6.17 -3.59 -5.01
N SER A 22 7.43 -3.17 -4.87
CA SER A 22 8.56 -4.07 -4.62
C SER A 22 8.53 -4.79 -3.26
N GLN A 23 7.77 -4.26 -2.29
CA GLN A 23 7.65 -4.84 -0.95
C GLN A 23 6.57 -5.93 -0.88
N VAL A 24 5.67 -5.99 -1.86
CA VAL A 24 4.61 -7.00 -1.92
C VAL A 24 5.01 -8.05 -2.93
N ARG A 25 5.38 -9.24 -2.43
CA ARG A 25 5.79 -10.37 -3.26
C ARG A 25 5.54 -11.68 -2.56
N ASN A 26 5.31 -12.73 -3.34
CA ASN A 26 5.20 -14.10 -2.84
C ASN A 26 4.17 -14.23 -1.72
N GLN A 27 3.00 -13.60 -1.89
CA GLN A 27 1.92 -13.58 -0.90
C GLN A 27 2.38 -13.06 0.46
N SER A 28 3.29 -12.10 0.46
CA SER A 28 3.82 -11.50 1.68
C SER A 28 4.08 -10.02 1.47
N ILE A 29 3.93 -9.25 2.55
CA ILE A 29 4.26 -7.83 2.59
C ILE A 29 5.48 -7.64 3.47
N GLN A 30 6.52 -7.04 2.91
CA GLN A 30 7.74 -6.69 3.61
C GLN A 30 7.63 -5.26 4.11
N TYR A 31 7.24 -5.12 5.38
CA TYR A 31 7.24 -3.81 6.03
C TYR A 31 8.66 -3.45 6.43
N SER A 32 9.18 -2.46 5.72
CA SER A 32 10.35 -1.72 6.13
C SER A 32 9.84 -0.61 7.04
N LEU A 33 10.23 -0.61 8.31
CA LEU A 33 10.44 0.57 9.19
C LEU A 33 9.87 0.43 10.61
N GLY A 34 10.79 0.57 11.56
CA GLY A 34 10.56 1.13 12.88
C GLY A 34 11.89 1.67 13.40
N LYS A 35 11.86 2.56 14.41
CA LYS A 35 12.99 3.30 15.05
C LYS A 35 14.29 2.49 15.35
N SER A 36 14.24 1.17 15.22
CA SER A 36 15.30 0.19 15.51
C SER A 36 15.82 -0.54 14.24
N GLY A 37 15.35 -0.20 13.04
CA GLY A 37 15.91 -0.65 11.76
C GLY A 37 15.58 -2.09 11.33
N LYS A 38 14.61 -2.75 11.96
CA LYS A 38 14.27 -4.14 11.65
C LYS A 38 13.14 -4.25 10.62
N ASN A 39 13.39 -5.01 9.56
CA ASN A 39 12.39 -5.40 8.57
C ASN A 39 11.59 -6.59 9.08
N ARG A 40 10.28 -6.60 8.83
CA ARG A 40 9.40 -7.74 9.12
C ARG A 40 8.61 -8.12 7.87
N THR A 41 8.43 -9.42 7.69
CA THR A 41 7.64 -9.97 6.60
C THR A 41 6.34 -10.52 7.17
N VAL A 42 5.21 -10.03 6.66
CA VAL A 42 3.88 -10.47 7.07
C VAL A 42 3.26 -11.27 5.93
N PRO A 43 2.94 -12.57 6.12
CA PRO A 43 2.25 -13.34 5.10
C PRO A 43 0.82 -12.81 4.93
N ILE A 44 0.37 -12.72 3.69
CA ILE A 44 -0.97 -12.26 3.32
C ILE A 44 -1.70 -13.31 2.50
N ARG A 45 -3.03 -13.18 2.46
CA ARG A 45 -3.86 -14.03 1.62
C ARG A 45 -3.67 -13.67 0.15
N LYS A 46 -3.72 -14.67 -0.73
CA LYS A 46 -3.67 -14.48 -2.19
C LYS A 46 -4.71 -13.48 -2.68
N THR A 47 -5.91 -13.54 -2.11
CA THR A 47 -7.02 -12.64 -2.44
C THR A 47 -6.72 -11.19 -2.10
N LEU A 48 -5.92 -10.90 -1.06
CA LEU A 48 -5.51 -9.54 -0.74
C LEU A 48 -4.48 -9.04 -1.75
N GLU A 49 -3.49 -9.87 -2.09
CA GLU A 49 -2.48 -9.55 -3.12
C GLU A 49 -3.14 -9.23 -4.46
N GLU A 50 -4.04 -10.09 -4.93
CA GLU A 50 -4.78 -9.89 -6.19
C GLU A 50 -5.58 -8.58 -6.20
N GLN A 51 -6.25 -8.26 -5.09
CA GLN A 51 -7.00 -7.00 -5.00
C GLN A 51 -6.07 -5.79 -4.99
N LEU A 52 -4.92 -5.90 -4.34
CA LEU A 52 -3.91 -4.85 -4.29
C LEU A 52 -3.31 -4.59 -5.69
N THR A 53 -3.01 -5.66 -6.44
CA THR A 53 -2.58 -5.59 -7.84
C THR A 53 -3.66 -4.98 -8.74
N ARG A 54 -4.92 -5.38 -8.59
CA ARG A 54 -6.04 -4.77 -9.35
C ARG A 54 -6.20 -3.29 -9.06
N HIS A 55 -6.10 -2.89 -7.79
CA HIS A 55 -6.16 -1.50 -7.38
C HIS A 55 -5.02 -0.69 -8.02
N TYR A 56 -3.79 -1.20 -7.95
CA TYR A 56 -2.62 -0.60 -8.58
C TYR A 56 -2.74 -0.50 -10.11
N ALA A 57 -3.28 -1.52 -10.78
CA ALA A 57 -3.50 -1.47 -12.23
C ALA A 57 -4.50 -0.37 -12.64
N SER A 58 -5.45 -0.01 -11.77
CA SER A 58 -6.45 1.03 -12.05
C SER A 58 -6.03 2.46 -11.64
N ALA A 59 -5.15 2.58 -10.65
CA ALA A 59 -4.84 3.87 -9.99
C ALA A 59 -3.34 4.19 -9.94
N GLY A 60 -2.48 3.27 -10.37
CA GLY A 60 -1.03 3.36 -10.20
C GLY A 60 -0.39 4.34 -11.17
N ASN A 61 0.26 5.36 -10.62
CA ASN A 61 1.08 6.34 -11.35
C ASN A 61 2.52 6.41 -10.83
N GLY A 62 2.98 5.41 -10.05
CA GLY A 62 4.30 5.40 -9.41
C GLY A 62 4.65 4.10 -8.69
N GLU A 63 5.71 4.07 -7.88
CA GLU A 63 6.22 2.85 -7.22
C GLU A 63 5.39 2.38 -6.00
N ARG A 64 4.33 3.10 -5.62
CA ARG A 64 3.54 2.89 -4.40
C ARG A 64 2.13 2.40 -4.70
N TYR A 65 1.59 1.55 -3.82
CA TYR A 65 0.21 1.07 -3.94
C TYR A 65 -0.83 2.12 -3.58
N PHE A 66 -0.46 3.04 -2.68
CA PHE A 66 -1.32 4.09 -2.17
C PHE A 66 -0.57 5.40 -2.33
N ASP A 67 -0.70 6.01 -3.50
CA ASP A 67 -0.19 7.35 -3.73
C ASP A 67 -1.33 8.34 -3.50
N ASP A 68 -1.13 9.28 -2.59
CA ASP A 68 -2.11 10.28 -2.19
C ASP A 68 -2.44 11.29 -3.31
N SER A 69 -1.77 11.19 -4.46
CA SER A 69 -2.05 12.02 -5.64
C SER A 69 -3.49 11.89 -6.17
N SER A 70 -4.26 10.89 -5.75
CA SER A 70 -5.69 10.81 -6.07
C SER A 70 -6.57 11.86 -5.35
N ILE A 71 -6.06 12.61 -4.36
CA ILE A 71 -6.78 13.79 -3.83
C ILE A 71 -6.69 15.01 -4.76
N MET A 72 -5.89 14.98 -5.85
CA MET A 72 -5.89 16.05 -6.86
C MET A 72 -6.77 15.81 -8.09
N CYS A 73 -7.51 14.70 -8.20
CA CYS A 73 -8.46 14.49 -9.30
C CYS A 73 -9.87 15.05 -9.00
N GLY A 74 -9.98 16.26 -8.43
CA GLY A 74 -11.30 16.78 -8.05
C GLY A 74 -11.44 18.25 -7.69
N ILE A 75 -10.37 19.06 -7.67
CA ILE A 75 -10.54 20.51 -7.59
C ILE A 75 -10.55 21.04 -9.02
N PRO A 76 -11.68 21.49 -9.58
CA PRO A 76 -11.64 22.25 -10.83
C PRO A 76 -10.69 23.44 -10.62
N PRO A 77 -9.75 23.73 -11.54
CA PRO A 77 -8.92 24.92 -11.43
C PRO A 77 -9.80 26.15 -11.67
N ASN A 78 -10.46 26.61 -10.61
CA ASN A 78 -11.07 27.92 -10.33
C ASN A 78 -12.20 27.75 -9.29
N LEU A 79 -11.84 27.81 -8.01
CA LEU A 79 -12.60 28.60 -7.03
C LEU A 79 -11.61 29.38 -6.17
#